data_AF-A0A0Q8ZT86-F1
#
_entry.id   AF-A0A0Q8ZT86-F1
#
_cell.length_a   1.000
_cell.length_b   1.000
_cell.length_c   1.000
_cell.angle_alpha   90.00
_cell.angle_beta   90.00
_cell.angle_gamma   90.00
#
_symmetry.space_group_name_H-M   'P 1'
#
loop_
_entity.id
_entity.type
_entity.pdbx_description
1 polymer ?
#
loop_
_entity_poly.entity_id
_entity_poly.type
_entity_poly.pdbx_seq_one_letter_code
_entity_poly.pdbx_strand_id
1 'polypeptide(L)' 'MAAVMAVWSFGATMALGELYVATAEARSQVVTVDGVDYPVCSEEDCSDQVGQVGVWISPRTGEHWLSLGEHSIHIER' A
#
# COMPACT_ATOMS: atom_id res chain seq x y z
N MET A 1 53.16 -13.98 9.31
CA MET A 1 51.83 -14.04 8.65
C MET A 1 50.83 -13.42 9.61
N ALA A 2 50.45 -12.17 9.38
CA ALA A 2 49.52 -11.44 10.24
C ALA A 2 48.08 -11.68 9.75
N ALA A 3 47.21 -11.97 10.70
CA ALA A 3 45.84 -12.43 10.49
C ALA A 3 44.98 -11.41 9.74
N VAL A 4 44.13 -11.94 8.86
CA VAL A 4 43.15 -11.25 8.04
C VAL A 4 42.12 -10.56 8.94
N MET A 5 41.99 -9.24 8.81
CA MET A 5 40.86 -8.47 9.35
C MET A 5 39.62 -8.73 8.51
N ALA A 6 38.61 -9.39 9.08
CA ALA A 6 37.31 -9.53 8.44
C ALA A 6 36.19 -9.64 9.47
N VAL A 7 35.76 -8.52 10.06
CA VAL A 7 34.39 -8.38 10.57
C VAL A 7 33.92 -6.95 10.32
N TRP A 8 33.48 -6.68 9.09
CA TRP A 8 32.64 -5.53 8.78
C TRP A 8 31.56 -6.05 7.83
N SER A 9 30.30 -6.02 8.27
CA SER A 9 29.05 -5.93 7.47
C SER A 9 27.89 -6.74 8.07
N PHE A 10 27.38 -6.35 9.25
CA PHE A 10 26.09 -6.86 9.75
C PHE A 10 25.11 -5.76 10.18
N GLY A 11 25.41 -4.48 9.90
CA GLY A 11 24.58 -3.35 10.36
C GLY A 11 23.70 -2.69 9.29
N ALA A 12 23.95 -2.92 8.00
CA ALA A 12 23.27 -2.17 6.94
C ALA A 12 21.87 -2.69 6.59
N THR A 13 21.52 -3.91 6.98
CA THR A 13 20.24 -4.54 6.64
C THR A 13 19.07 -4.07 7.49
N MET A 14 19.30 -3.68 8.75
CA MET A 14 18.22 -3.26 9.65
C MET A 14 17.69 -1.85 9.32
N ALA A 15 18.55 -0.96 8.82
CA ALA A 15 18.16 0.42 8.50
C ALA A 15 17.24 0.52 7.26
N LEU A 16 17.35 -0.43 6.32
CA LEU A 16 16.45 -0.50 5.16
C LEU A 16 15.07 -1.06 5.54
N GLY A 17 15.01 -1.94 6.55
CA GLY A 17 13.75 -2.49 7.06
C GLY A 17 12.87 -1.42 7.71
N GLU A 18 13.45 -0.53 8.50
CA GLU A 18 12.69 0.55 9.17
C GLU A 18 12.17 1.61 8.21
N LEU A 19 12.92 1.92 7.13
CA LEU A 19 12.43 2.85 6.10
C LEU A 19 11.22 2.29 5.34
N TYR A 20 11.22 0.99 5.04
CA TYR A 20 10.09 0.32 4.36
C TYR A 20 8.83 0.37 5.22
N VAL A 21 8.95 0.11 6.52
CA VAL A 21 7.83 0.15 7.47
C VAL A 21 7.30 1.58 7.67
N ALA A 22 8.19 2.60 7.72
CA ALA A 22 7.77 4.00 7.85
C ALA A 22 7.02 4.53 6.62
N THR A 23 7.28 4.01 5.42
CA THR A 23 6.50 4.36 4.21
C THR A 23 5.15 3.65 4.11
N ALA A 24 4.92 2.60 4.89
CA ALA A 24 3.63 1.91 4.94
C ALA A 24 2.56 2.72 5.69
N GLU A 25 2.95 3.75 6.45
CA GLU A 25 2.04 4.76 7.03
C GLU A 25 1.60 5.82 6.00
N ALA A 26 1.48 5.43 4.74
CA ALA A 26 0.84 6.25 3.73
C ALA A 26 -0.58 6.56 4.21
N ARG A 27 -0.81 7.84 4.56
CA ARG A 27 -2.10 8.42 4.93
C ARG A 27 -3.26 7.62 4.34
N SER A 28 -4.13 7.10 5.19
CA SER A 28 -5.39 6.49 4.79
C SER A 28 -6.27 7.56 4.11
N GLN A 29 -6.05 7.75 2.82
CA GLN A 29 -6.88 8.58 1.98
C GLN A 29 -8.27 7.93 1.94
N VAL A 30 -9.32 8.75 2.06
CA VAL A 30 -10.71 8.30 1.94
C VAL A 30 -11.36 8.96 0.74
N VAL A 31 -12.26 8.24 0.08
CA VAL A 31 -13.09 8.72 -1.01
C VAL A 31 -14.55 8.51 -0.64
N THR A 32 -15.33 9.58 -0.70
CA THR A 32 -16.79 9.50 -0.52
C THR A 32 -17.45 9.05 -1.83
N VAL A 33 -18.21 7.97 -1.77
CA VAL A 33 -19.02 7.43 -2.87
C VAL A 33 -20.45 7.34 -2.38
N ASP A 34 -21.39 8.02 -3.05
CA ASP A 34 -22.81 8.06 -2.66
C ASP A 34 -23.06 8.44 -1.18
N GLY A 35 -22.21 9.29 -0.62
CA GLY A 35 -22.31 9.74 0.78
C GLY A 35 -21.71 8.78 1.81
N VAL A 36 -21.04 7.71 1.38
CA VAL A 36 -20.31 6.78 2.25
C VAL A 36 -18.81 6.92 2.00
N ASP A 37 -18.03 7.04 3.07
CA ASP A 37 -16.58 7.14 3.00
C ASP A 37 -15.94 5.76 2.91
N TYR A 38 -15.11 5.56 1.89
CA TYR A 38 -14.36 4.33 1.65
C TYR A 38 -12.86 4.60 1.70
N PRO A 39 -12.04 3.72 2.29
CA PRO A 39 -10.59 3.85 2.26
C PRO A 39 -10.06 3.64 0.84
N VAL A 40 -9.02 4.38 0.47
CA VAL A 40 -8.30 4.15 -0.79
C VAL A 40 -7.36 2.97 -0.64
N CYS A 41 -7.44 2.07 -1.60
CA CYS A 41 -6.69 0.82 -1.64
C CYS A 41 -5.31 1.03 -2.28
N SER A 42 -4.30 0.33 -1.78
CA SER A 42 -2.98 0.25 -2.42
C SER A 42 -3.00 -0.62 -3.67
N GLU A 43 -3.84 -1.66 -3.69
CA GLU A 43 -3.92 -2.66 -4.76
C GLU A 43 -5.26 -2.59 -5.53
N GLU A 44 -5.26 -3.10 -6.76
CA GLU A 44 -6.33 -2.94 -7.76
C GLU A 44 -7.70 -3.46 -7.29
N ASP A 45 -7.71 -4.56 -6.56
CA ASP A 45 -8.89 -5.25 -6.07
C ASP A 45 -9.16 -5.02 -4.59
N CYS A 46 -8.35 -4.20 -3.93
CA CYS A 46 -8.42 -3.99 -2.49
C CYS A 46 -8.24 -5.27 -1.66
N SER A 47 -7.62 -6.34 -2.20
CA SER A 47 -7.52 -7.64 -1.53
C SER A 47 -6.71 -7.62 -0.22
N ASP A 48 -5.76 -6.69 -0.13
CA ASP A 48 -4.87 -6.52 1.04
C ASP A 48 -5.54 -5.86 2.27
N GLN A 49 -6.78 -5.39 2.17
CA GLN A 49 -7.44 -4.69 3.27
C GLN A 49 -8.58 -5.47 3.93
N VAL A 50 -8.90 -5.06 5.16
CA VAL A 50 -9.95 -5.70 5.96
C VAL A 50 -11.29 -5.60 5.23
N GLY A 51 -11.90 -6.77 4.99
CA GLY A 51 -13.17 -6.88 4.28
C GLY A 51 -13.07 -6.67 2.77
N GLN A 52 -11.89 -6.40 2.23
CA GLN A 52 -11.65 -6.18 0.79
C GLN A 52 -12.54 -5.07 0.20
N VAL A 53 -12.87 -4.07 1.03
CA VAL A 53 -13.81 -3.00 0.70
C VAL A 53 -13.10 -1.66 0.69
N GLY A 54 -13.10 -0.97 -0.45
CA GLY A 54 -12.49 0.36 -0.61
C GLY A 54 -12.49 0.85 -2.05
N VAL A 55 -11.82 1.98 -2.30
CA VAL A 55 -11.68 2.56 -3.63
C VAL A 55 -10.26 2.41 -4.13
N TRP A 56 -10.05 1.71 -5.23
CA TRP A 56 -8.79 1.75 -5.96
C TRP A 56 -8.80 2.88 -6.99
N ILE A 57 -7.68 3.60 -7.07
CA ILE A 57 -7.45 4.66 -8.06
C ILE A 57 -6.34 4.18 -8.98
N SER A 58 -6.67 3.97 -10.26
CA SER A 58 -5.69 3.52 -11.25
C SER A 58 -4.55 4.54 -11.38
N PRO A 59 -3.30 4.16 -11.09
CA PRO A 59 -2.17 5.07 -11.25
C PRO A 59 -1.86 5.36 -12.73
N ARG A 60 -2.40 4.54 -13.65
CA ARG A 60 -2.20 4.68 -15.10
C ARG A 60 -3.25 5.55 -15.76
N THR A 61 -4.52 5.38 -15.40
CA THR A 61 -5.66 6.02 -16.07
C THR A 61 -6.37 7.05 -15.20
N GLY A 62 -6.18 7.02 -13.88
CA GLY A 62 -6.92 7.84 -12.92
C GLY A 62 -8.36 7.38 -12.69
N GLU A 63 -8.76 6.23 -13.25
CA GLU A 63 -10.09 5.64 -13.06
C GLU A 63 -10.27 5.17 -11.62
N HIS A 64 -11.50 5.31 -11.12
CA HIS A 64 -11.85 4.95 -9.76
C HIS A 64 -12.71 3.68 -9.75
N TRP A 65 -12.36 2.73 -8.90
CA TRP A 65 -13.05 1.46 -8.77
C TRP A 65 -13.41 1.21 -7.32
N LEU A 66 -14.71 1.07 -7.02
CA LEU A 66 -15.19 0.65 -5.71
C LEU A 66 -15.18 -0.87 -5.64
N SER A 67 -14.33 -1.44 -4.78
CA SER A 67 -14.39 -2.85 -4.42
C SER A 67 -15.25 -3.05 -3.17
N LEU A 68 -16.11 -4.06 -3.22
CA LEU A 68 -17.02 -4.48 -2.14
C LEU A 68 -16.80 -5.97 -1.82
N GLY A 69 -15.54 -6.39 -1.70
CA GLY A 69 -15.17 -7.80 -1.67
C GLY A 69 -14.87 -8.32 -3.07
N GLU A 70 -15.55 -9.38 -3.49
CA GLU A 70 -15.33 -10.03 -4.80
C GLU A 70 -15.89 -9.24 -5.99
N HIS A 71 -16.56 -8.11 -5.73
CA HIS A 71 -17.20 -7.29 -6.76
C HIS A 71 -16.54 -5.91 -6.81
N SER A 72 -16.24 -5.43 -8.02
CA SER A 72 -15.72 -4.09 -8.26
C SER A 72 -16.61 -3.33 -9.24
N ILE A 73 -16.87 -2.06 -8.94
CA ILE A 73 -17.76 -1.18 -9.70
C ILE A 73 -16.97 0.06 -10.11
N HIS A 74 -16.98 0.39 -11.40
CA HIS A 74 -16.38 1.64 -11.88
C HIS A 74 -17.21 2.84 -11.42
N ILE A 75 -16.56 3.83 -10.82
CA ILE A 75 -17.19 5.07 -10.36
C ILE A 75 -16.86 6.18 -11.34
N GLU A 76 -17.89 6.71 -12.00
CA GLU A 76 -17.78 7.94 -12.78
C GLU A 76 -17.95 9.15 -11.85
N ARG A 77 -17.11 10.18 -12.02
CA ARG A 77 -17.08 11.37 -11.16
C ARG A 77 -17.68 12.59 -11.82
#